data_AF-A0A4Q3SEB6-F1
#
_entry.id   AF-A0A4Q3SEB6-F1
#
_cell.length_a   1.000
_cell.length_b   1.000
_cell.length_c   1.000
_cell.angle_alpha   90.00
_cell.angle_beta   90.00
_cell.angle_gamma   90.00
#
_symmetry.space_group_name_H-M   'P 1'
#
loop_
_entity.id
_entity.type
_entity.pdbx_description
1 polymer ?
#
loop_
_entity_poly.entity_id
_entity_poly.type
_entity_poly.pdbx_seq_one_letter_code
_entity_poly.pdbx_strand_id
1 'polypeptide(L)'
;MKKCCIVIAVMMTATAFAQQKDYAVQAVDFTKVKLNDKFWLPRIETNRLVTIPASFERCESTGRVKNFVMAAEKSGKFCTRYPFDDTDIYKTIEGASFSLALYPDAKLEKYIDSLVTLIAKAQEPDGYLYTARTIDPVNVGPWVGLQRWEKERELSHELYNAGHLYEAAAAHFLATKKRNLLDIALKNADLVCSVFGPGKRLVAPGHQIVEMGLVKLYRLTGKKEYLSTAKFFIEARGHYTGYDNKSNDPWKNGAYWQDDKRVVLQQEAVGHAVRAGYLYAAVADVAALTGDDSLLNAIDKIWENVVDKKMYVQGGVGAIGSGERYGADYELPNETAYNETCAAISNVYWNQRMFLLHGHAKYIDVLERILYNGLISGIGLDGKSFFYTNAMQIKNGLSHQDMEAARSGWFECSCCPTNLTRLIPSVPGYVYGQKDDNVYVNLFIAGNTE
;
A
#
# COMPACT_ATOMS: atom_id res chain seq x y z
N MET A 1 -19.60 26.01 -64.79
CA MET A 1 -19.97 26.11 -63.37
C MET A 1 -20.10 24.71 -62.79
N LYS A 2 -19.02 24.17 -62.20
CA LYS A 2 -19.02 22.86 -61.53
C LYS A 2 -19.35 23.10 -60.05
N LYS A 3 -20.52 22.65 -59.58
CA LYS A 3 -20.88 22.70 -58.16
C LYS A 3 -20.26 21.49 -57.47
N CYS A 4 -19.38 21.77 -56.52
CA CYS A 4 -18.70 20.79 -55.68
C CYS A 4 -19.66 20.37 -54.56
N CYS A 5 -20.04 19.08 -54.51
CA CYS A 5 -20.78 18.52 -53.38
C CYS A 5 -19.78 18.20 -52.27
N ILE A 6 -19.82 18.96 -51.17
CA ILE A 6 -19.08 18.65 -49.95
C ILE A 6 -19.92 17.63 -49.17
N VAL A 7 -19.43 16.38 -49.12
CA VAL A 7 -19.94 15.35 -48.22
C VAL A 7 -19.24 15.55 -46.88
N ILE A 8 -19.98 16.02 -45.87
CA ILE A 8 -19.51 16.07 -44.49
C ILE A 8 -19.65 14.66 -43.91
N ALA A 9 -18.53 13.95 -43.80
CA ALA A 9 -18.46 12.70 -43.06
C ALA A 9 -18.41 13.03 -41.56
N VAL A 10 -19.54 12.89 -40.87
CA VAL A 10 -19.59 12.89 -39.41
C VAL A 10 -19.06 11.55 -38.94
N MET A 11 -17.78 11.48 -38.57
CA MET A 11 -17.27 10.37 -37.77
C MET A 11 -17.78 10.53 -36.35
N MET A 12 -18.85 9.81 -35.99
CA MET A 12 -19.18 9.55 -34.60
C MET A 12 -18.18 8.51 -34.06
N THR A 13 -17.15 8.96 -33.34
CA THR A 13 -16.40 8.07 -32.45
C THR A 13 -17.26 7.81 -31.22
N ALA A 14 -18.13 6.82 -31.29
CA ALA A 14 -18.77 6.24 -30.12
C ALA A 14 -17.72 5.38 -29.39
N THR A 15 -16.95 5.98 -28.48
CA THR A 15 -16.33 5.22 -27.39
C THR A 15 -17.44 4.82 -26.43
N ALA A 16 -18.11 3.70 -26.73
CA ALA A 16 -18.89 2.99 -25.75
C ALA A 16 -17.90 2.38 -24.74
N PHE A 17 -17.51 3.17 -23.72
CA PHE A 17 -17.02 2.57 -22.49
C PHE A 17 -18.22 1.85 -21.89
N ALA A 18 -18.28 0.53 -22.05
CA ALA A 18 -19.11 -0.29 -21.20
C ALA A 18 -18.78 0.13 -19.76
N GLN A 19 -19.75 0.65 -19.04
CA GLN A 19 -19.58 1.09 -17.66
C GLN A 19 -19.06 -0.11 -16.87
N GLN A 20 -17.76 -0.11 -16.62
CA GLN A 20 -17.13 -1.12 -15.80
C GLN A 20 -17.64 -0.84 -14.39
N LYS A 21 -18.27 -1.84 -13.76
CA LYS A 21 -18.65 -1.75 -12.34
C LYS A 21 -17.38 -1.36 -11.57
N ASP A 22 -17.44 -0.25 -10.83
CA ASP A 22 -16.39 0.27 -9.95
C ASP A 22 -17.10 1.05 -8.81
N TYR A 23 -16.36 1.75 -7.96
CA TYR A 23 -16.91 2.49 -6.83
C TYR A 23 -18.07 3.42 -7.20
N ALA A 24 -19.07 3.50 -6.32
CA ALA A 24 -20.24 4.34 -6.51
C ALA A 24 -19.92 5.83 -6.39
N VAL A 25 -18.99 6.19 -5.50
CA VAL A 25 -18.42 7.54 -5.39
C VAL A 25 -17.01 7.52 -5.97
N GLN A 26 -16.65 8.55 -6.74
CA GLN A 26 -15.33 8.74 -7.31
C GLN A 26 -14.55 9.74 -6.45
N ALA A 27 -13.29 9.43 -6.16
CA ALA A 27 -12.42 10.39 -5.50
C ALA A 27 -12.03 11.50 -6.47
N VAL A 28 -11.91 12.74 -5.98
CA VAL A 28 -11.30 13.83 -6.76
C VAL A 28 -9.78 13.64 -6.72
N ASP A 29 -9.14 13.63 -7.88
CA ASP A 29 -7.70 13.44 -7.99
C ASP A 29 -6.94 14.53 -7.20
N PHE A 30 -5.94 14.12 -6.41
CA PHE A 30 -5.17 15.02 -5.55
C PHE A 30 -4.48 16.15 -6.33
N THR A 31 -4.19 15.98 -7.62
CA THR A 31 -3.61 17.02 -8.47
C THR A 31 -4.57 18.18 -8.76
N LYS A 32 -5.89 17.93 -8.68
CA LYS A 32 -6.96 18.93 -8.86
C LYS A 32 -7.27 19.72 -7.60
N VAL A 33 -6.72 19.34 -6.45
CA VAL A 33 -7.00 19.99 -5.16
C VAL A 33 -5.76 20.77 -4.73
N LYS A 34 -5.84 22.09 -4.71
CA LYS A 34 -4.75 22.98 -4.27
C LYS A 34 -5.02 23.47 -2.85
N LEU A 35 -4.22 23.01 -1.91
CA LEU A 35 -4.31 23.44 -0.51
C LEU A 35 -3.69 24.82 -0.32
N ASN A 36 -4.27 25.63 0.55
CA ASN A 36 -3.73 26.93 0.97
C ASN A 36 -3.85 27.15 2.50
N ASP A 37 -4.02 26.05 3.25
CA ASP A 37 -4.15 26.05 4.69
C ASP A 37 -2.79 26.19 5.41
N LYS A 38 -2.84 26.27 6.74
CA LYS A 38 -1.64 26.39 7.60
C LYS A 38 -1.27 25.09 8.32
N PHE A 39 -1.99 24.00 8.06
CA PHE A 39 -1.77 22.72 8.72
C PHE A 39 -1.19 21.67 7.75
N TRP A 40 -1.87 21.38 6.65
CA TRP A 40 -1.47 20.34 5.69
C TRP A 40 -0.46 20.81 4.67
N LEU A 41 -0.63 22.00 4.09
CA LEU A 41 0.31 22.52 3.11
C LEU A 41 1.76 22.55 3.65
N PRO A 42 2.04 23.05 4.88
CA PRO A 42 3.40 22.97 5.45
C PRO A 42 3.93 21.54 5.61
N ARG A 43 3.09 20.54 5.89
CA ARG A 43 3.50 19.14 6.00
C ARG A 43 3.83 18.53 4.64
N ILE A 44 3.07 18.86 3.60
CA ILE A 44 3.36 18.47 2.22
C ILE A 44 4.69 19.10 1.77
N GLU A 45 4.91 20.36 2.10
CA GLU A 45 6.17 21.07 1.81
C GLU A 45 7.36 20.45 2.55
N THR A 46 7.22 20.17 3.86
CA THR A 46 8.26 19.44 4.62
C THR A 46 8.51 18.05 4.02
N ASN A 47 7.46 17.34 3.59
CA ASN A 47 7.63 16.04 2.96
C ASN A 47 8.44 16.15 1.66
N ARG A 48 8.12 17.13 0.82
CA ARG A 48 8.83 17.42 -0.44
C ARG A 48 10.28 17.80 -0.22
N LEU A 49 10.54 18.73 0.69
CA LEU A 49 11.85 19.37 0.85
C LEU A 49 12.78 18.64 1.81
N VAL A 50 12.25 17.81 2.71
CA VAL A 50 13.02 17.14 3.76
C VAL A 50 12.80 15.63 3.75
N THR A 51 11.55 15.16 3.89
CA THR A 51 11.27 13.73 4.10
C THR A 51 11.64 12.87 2.90
N ILE A 52 11.27 13.27 1.67
CA ILE A 52 11.60 12.54 0.44
C ILE A 52 13.13 12.48 0.24
N PRO A 53 13.88 13.61 0.25
CA PRO A 53 15.34 13.57 0.15
C PRO A 53 16.00 12.72 1.24
N ALA A 54 15.61 12.90 2.50
CA ALA A 54 16.16 12.12 3.61
C ALA A 54 15.86 10.62 3.48
N SER A 55 14.67 10.25 2.99
CA SER A 55 14.32 8.84 2.76
C SER A 55 15.21 8.20 1.69
N PHE A 56 15.49 8.92 0.59
CA PHE A 56 16.42 8.44 -0.43
C PHE A 56 17.86 8.31 0.09
N GLU A 57 18.34 9.32 0.82
CA GLU A 57 19.67 9.27 1.47
C GLU A 57 19.78 8.07 2.43
N ARG A 58 18.72 7.76 3.17
CA ARG A 58 18.65 6.57 4.02
C ARG A 58 18.65 5.28 3.21
N CYS A 59 17.90 5.20 2.11
CA CYS A 59 17.93 4.05 1.22
C CYS A 59 19.34 3.78 0.65
N GLU A 60 20.09 4.84 0.31
CA GLU A 60 21.47 4.73 -0.15
C GLU A 60 22.42 4.27 0.97
N SER A 61 22.44 5.01 2.08
CA SER A 61 23.40 4.81 3.18
C SER A 61 23.21 3.49 3.93
N THR A 62 22.00 2.93 3.91
CA THR A 62 21.67 1.67 4.61
C THR A 62 21.62 0.47 3.67
N GLY A 63 22.13 0.60 2.44
CA GLY A 63 22.37 -0.54 1.54
C GLY A 63 21.19 -0.98 0.66
N ARG A 64 20.02 -0.32 0.73
CA ARG A 64 18.85 -0.69 -0.09
C ARG A 64 19.15 -0.49 -1.57
N VAL A 65 19.76 0.64 -1.94
CA VAL A 65 20.18 0.89 -3.34
C VAL A 65 21.25 -0.11 -3.77
N LYS A 66 22.15 -0.46 -2.84
CA LYS A 66 23.24 -1.42 -3.08
C LYS A 66 22.72 -2.83 -3.37
N ASN A 67 21.60 -3.25 -2.79
CA ASN A 67 20.96 -4.53 -3.12
C ASN A 67 20.63 -4.64 -4.62
N PHE A 68 20.09 -3.59 -5.23
CA PHE A 68 19.80 -3.57 -6.67
C PHE A 68 21.07 -3.62 -7.53
N VAL A 69 22.15 -2.96 -7.09
CA VAL A 69 23.47 -3.04 -7.76
C VAL A 69 23.99 -4.48 -7.72
N MET A 70 24.00 -5.11 -6.55
CA MET A 70 24.46 -6.50 -6.38
C MET A 70 23.59 -7.49 -7.17
N ALA A 71 22.26 -7.25 -7.22
CA ALA A 71 21.33 -8.09 -7.97
C ALA A 71 21.54 -7.98 -9.48
N ALA A 72 21.82 -6.77 -9.98
CA ALA A 72 22.17 -6.53 -11.38
C ALA A 72 23.48 -7.24 -11.78
N GLU A 73 24.45 -7.27 -10.86
CA GLU A 73 25.73 -7.96 -11.06
C GLU A 73 25.64 -9.48 -10.80
N LYS A 74 24.55 -9.96 -10.17
CA LYS A 74 24.36 -11.33 -9.70
C LYS A 74 25.56 -11.83 -8.89
N SER A 75 26.09 -10.95 -8.04
CA SER A 75 27.28 -11.22 -7.25
C SER A 75 27.27 -10.42 -5.96
N GLY A 76 28.02 -10.92 -4.97
CA GLY A 76 28.12 -10.28 -3.66
C GLY A 76 27.18 -10.89 -2.63
N LYS A 77 26.78 -10.09 -1.64
CA LYS A 77 25.89 -10.51 -0.54
C LYS A 77 24.74 -9.54 -0.43
N PHE A 78 23.60 -10.04 0.08
CA PHE A 78 22.49 -9.18 0.47
C PHE A 78 22.99 -8.13 1.48
N CYS A 79 22.76 -6.86 1.17
CA CYS A 79 23.35 -5.71 1.89
C CYS A 79 22.47 -5.19 3.03
N THR A 80 21.29 -5.79 3.23
CA THR A 80 20.32 -5.39 4.26
C THR A 80 19.81 -6.62 5.03
N ARG A 81 18.83 -6.43 5.92
CA ARG A 81 18.37 -7.50 6.84
C ARG A 81 17.12 -8.21 6.34
N TYR A 82 16.15 -7.46 5.81
CA TYR A 82 14.83 -7.98 5.53
C TYR A 82 14.62 -8.18 4.03
N PRO A 83 14.01 -9.28 3.61
CA PRO A 83 13.75 -9.54 2.18
C PRO A 83 12.86 -8.49 1.51
N PHE A 84 12.11 -7.73 2.30
CA PHE A 84 11.24 -6.65 1.83
C PHE A 84 11.90 -5.27 1.77
N ASP A 85 13.20 -5.17 2.02
CA ASP A 85 13.92 -3.88 2.02
C ASP A 85 13.94 -3.20 0.63
N ASP A 86 13.68 -3.94 -0.46
CA ASP A 86 13.45 -3.37 -1.80
C ASP A 86 12.27 -2.37 -1.81
N THR A 87 11.27 -2.61 -0.96
CA THR A 87 10.03 -1.81 -0.92
C THR A 87 10.23 -0.40 -0.37
N ASP A 88 11.30 -0.16 0.37
CA ASP A 88 11.63 1.17 0.86
C ASP A 88 11.93 2.13 -0.30
N ILE A 89 12.61 1.62 -1.33
CA ILE A 89 12.86 2.38 -2.57
C ILE A 89 11.56 2.57 -3.34
N TYR A 90 10.74 1.52 -3.49
CA TYR A 90 9.48 1.61 -4.22
C TYR A 90 8.53 2.63 -3.59
N LYS A 91 8.29 2.56 -2.28
CA LYS A 91 7.44 3.52 -1.55
C LYS A 91 7.98 4.95 -1.61
N THR A 92 9.31 5.12 -1.54
CA THR A 92 9.92 6.46 -1.63
C THR A 92 9.76 7.02 -3.05
N ILE A 93 9.90 6.20 -4.10
CA ILE A 93 9.60 6.59 -5.49
C ILE A 93 8.11 6.94 -5.65
N GLU A 94 7.20 6.20 -5.01
CA GLU A 94 5.76 6.47 -5.03
C GLU A 94 5.47 7.88 -4.47
N GLY A 95 5.97 8.18 -3.27
CA GLY A 95 5.81 9.51 -2.65
C GLY A 95 6.46 10.64 -3.43
N ALA A 96 7.67 10.40 -3.97
CA ALA A 96 8.34 11.35 -4.84
C ALA A 96 7.56 11.61 -6.13
N SER A 97 6.91 10.58 -6.69
CA SER A 97 6.07 10.71 -7.88
C SER A 97 4.81 11.52 -7.60
N PHE A 98 4.14 11.32 -6.46
CA PHE A 98 3.04 12.20 -6.05
C PHE A 98 3.51 13.64 -5.86
N SER A 99 4.68 13.84 -5.25
CA SER A 99 5.27 15.18 -5.12
C SER A 99 5.54 15.82 -6.50
N LEU A 100 6.08 15.07 -7.47
CA LEU A 100 6.33 15.56 -8.83
C LEU A 100 5.05 15.98 -9.57
N ALA A 101 3.94 15.28 -9.32
CA ALA A 101 2.65 15.61 -9.91
C ALA A 101 2.09 16.96 -9.39
N LEU A 102 2.43 17.34 -8.16
CA LEU A 102 2.06 18.63 -7.58
C LEU A 102 3.09 19.73 -7.87
N TYR A 103 4.37 19.37 -7.81
CA TYR A 103 5.52 20.27 -7.89
C TYR A 103 6.62 19.65 -8.76
N PRO A 104 6.68 20.00 -10.06
CA PRO A 104 7.72 19.51 -10.95
C PRO A 104 9.13 19.83 -10.43
N ASP A 105 10.01 18.83 -10.44
CA ASP A 105 11.41 18.94 -10.03
C ASP A 105 12.28 18.05 -10.92
N ALA A 106 12.96 18.65 -11.90
CA ALA A 106 13.78 17.93 -12.86
C ALA A 106 14.99 17.22 -12.23
N LYS A 107 15.50 17.69 -11.09
CA LYS A 107 16.62 17.05 -10.38
C LYS A 107 16.14 15.78 -9.71
N LEU A 108 15.00 15.85 -9.01
CA LEU A 108 14.36 14.69 -8.39
C LEU A 108 13.96 13.65 -9.45
N GLU A 109 13.36 14.09 -10.56
CA GLU A 109 12.96 13.19 -11.65
C GLU A 109 14.17 12.46 -12.25
N LYS A 110 15.27 13.17 -12.53
CA LYS A 110 16.52 12.56 -13.03
C LYS A 110 17.11 11.57 -12.03
N TYR A 111 17.03 11.86 -10.74
CA TYR A 111 17.49 10.96 -9.70
C TYR A 111 16.64 9.68 -9.66
N ILE A 112 15.30 9.79 -9.72
CA ILE A 112 14.40 8.63 -9.83
C ILE A 112 14.71 7.81 -11.09
N ASP A 113 14.91 8.44 -12.25
CA ASP A 113 15.28 7.73 -13.49
C ASP A 113 16.57 6.91 -13.32
N SER A 114 17.53 7.41 -12.53
CA SER A 114 18.76 6.68 -12.22
C SER A 114 18.51 5.43 -11.35
N LEU A 115 17.61 5.53 -10.36
CA LEU A 115 17.19 4.39 -9.55
C LEU A 115 16.40 3.37 -10.39
N VAL A 116 15.46 3.83 -11.23
CA VAL A 116 14.69 2.97 -12.14
C VAL A 116 15.62 2.21 -13.08
N THR A 117 16.71 2.84 -13.53
CA THR A 117 17.74 2.16 -14.34
C THR A 117 18.43 1.02 -13.57
N LEU A 118 18.71 1.19 -12.28
CA LEU A 118 19.26 0.12 -11.44
C LEU A 118 18.25 -1.00 -11.21
N ILE A 119 17.00 -0.65 -10.90
CA ILE A 119 15.89 -1.60 -10.72
C ILE A 119 15.71 -2.45 -11.98
N ALA A 120 15.74 -1.83 -13.18
CA ALA A 120 15.60 -2.52 -14.46
C ALA A 120 16.71 -3.56 -14.66
N LYS A 121 17.95 -3.24 -14.29
CA LYS A 121 19.10 -4.16 -14.42
C LYS A 121 19.04 -5.33 -13.45
N ALA A 122 18.42 -5.14 -12.29
CA ALA A 122 18.22 -6.20 -11.30
C ALA A 122 17.07 -7.16 -11.67
N GLN A 123 16.17 -6.77 -12.59
CA GLN A 123 15.06 -7.62 -13.02
C GLN A 123 15.55 -8.75 -13.91
N GLU A 124 15.18 -9.98 -13.57
CA GLU A 124 15.51 -11.17 -14.33
C GLU A 124 14.77 -11.23 -15.69
N PRO A 125 15.26 -12.03 -16.66
CA PRO A 125 14.70 -12.06 -18.02
C PRO A 125 13.21 -12.39 -18.10
N ASP A 126 12.67 -13.13 -17.14
CA ASP A 126 11.25 -13.51 -17.08
C ASP A 126 10.37 -12.51 -16.31
N GLY A 127 10.95 -11.45 -15.73
CA GLY A 127 10.24 -10.42 -14.97
C GLY A 127 10.39 -10.52 -13.46
N TYR A 128 11.03 -11.58 -12.95
CA TYR A 128 11.26 -11.71 -11.51
C TYR A 128 12.17 -10.59 -11.01
N LEU A 129 11.80 -9.96 -9.90
CA LEU A 129 12.53 -8.83 -9.33
C LEU A 129 12.42 -8.89 -7.81
N TYR A 130 13.47 -9.41 -7.18
CA TYR A 130 13.53 -9.59 -5.74
C TYR A 130 15.00 -9.81 -5.34
N THR A 131 15.64 -8.76 -4.83
CA THR A 131 17.10 -8.71 -4.73
C THR A 131 17.65 -9.75 -3.75
N ALA A 132 16.91 -10.06 -2.68
CA ALA A 132 17.28 -11.04 -1.66
C ALA A 132 17.45 -12.47 -2.19
N ARG A 133 16.96 -12.78 -3.40
CA ARG A 133 17.27 -14.01 -4.13
C ARG A 133 18.22 -13.79 -5.28
N THR A 134 18.00 -12.76 -6.10
CA THR A 134 18.71 -12.59 -7.38
C THR A 134 20.21 -12.34 -7.21
N ILE A 135 20.65 -11.78 -6.08
CA ILE A 135 22.08 -11.56 -5.77
C ILE A 135 22.86 -12.88 -5.69
N ASP A 136 22.36 -13.82 -4.87
CA ASP A 136 22.98 -15.12 -4.63
C ASP A 136 21.87 -16.15 -4.36
N PRO A 137 21.36 -16.84 -5.40
CA PRO A 137 20.24 -17.77 -5.26
C PRO A 137 20.58 -19.04 -4.47
N VAL A 138 21.87 -19.29 -4.18
CA VAL A 138 22.32 -20.47 -3.42
C VAL A 138 22.39 -20.15 -1.93
N ASN A 139 22.84 -18.95 -1.55
CA ASN A 139 23.02 -18.54 -0.15
C ASN A 139 21.96 -17.53 0.30
N VAL A 140 20.69 -17.92 0.17
CA VAL A 140 19.55 -17.08 0.57
C VAL A 140 19.21 -17.22 2.06
N GLY A 141 18.66 -16.15 2.63
CA GLY A 141 18.22 -16.14 4.03
C GLY A 141 17.02 -17.05 4.32
N PRO A 142 16.75 -17.38 5.59
CA PRO A 142 15.73 -18.36 5.98
C PRO A 142 14.30 -17.98 5.58
N TRP A 143 14.02 -16.68 5.39
CA TRP A 143 12.70 -16.20 4.96
C TRP A 143 12.47 -16.35 3.46
N VAL A 144 13.52 -16.49 2.66
CA VAL A 144 13.44 -16.51 1.19
C VAL A 144 13.10 -17.91 0.67
N GLY A 145 13.65 -18.95 1.28
CA GLY A 145 13.54 -20.34 0.78
C GLY A 145 14.40 -20.59 -0.46
N LEU A 146 14.71 -21.85 -0.77
CA LEU A 146 15.62 -22.24 -1.85
C LEU A 146 14.99 -22.04 -3.23
N GLN A 147 13.67 -22.11 -3.32
CA GLN A 147 12.93 -21.91 -4.57
C GLN A 147 12.06 -20.65 -4.51
N ARG A 148 11.85 -20.02 -5.67
CA ARG A 148 10.93 -18.87 -5.79
C ARG A 148 9.55 -19.26 -5.26
N TRP A 149 8.94 -18.34 -4.52
CA TRP A 149 7.61 -18.45 -3.95
C TRP A 149 7.40 -19.59 -2.95
N GLU A 150 8.46 -20.32 -2.56
CA GLU A 150 8.39 -21.43 -1.60
C GLU A 150 7.89 -20.96 -0.23
N LYS A 151 8.38 -19.78 0.19
CA LYS A 151 8.11 -19.16 1.49
C LYS A 151 7.15 -17.98 1.41
N GLU A 152 6.41 -17.87 0.31
CA GLU A 152 5.52 -16.73 0.05
C GLU A 152 4.36 -16.62 1.05
N ARG A 153 3.80 -17.74 1.51
CA ARG A 153 2.77 -17.72 2.57
C ARG A 153 3.32 -17.26 3.93
N GLU A 154 4.64 -17.32 4.10
CA GLU A 154 5.34 -16.99 5.33
C GLU A 154 5.93 -15.57 5.24
N LEU A 155 7.26 -15.46 5.23
CA LEU A 155 7.99 -14.20 5.39
C LEU A 155 8.85 -13.82 4.18
N SER A 156 8.73 -14.50 3.04
CA SER A 156 9.56 -14.13 1.86
C SER A 156 9.22 -12.75 1.32
N HIS A 157 7.96 -12.33 1.43
CA HIS A 157 7.49 -11.03 0.94
C HIS A 157 7.74 -10.83 -0.57
N GLU A 158 7.87 -11.89 -1.38
CA GLU A 158 8.09 -11.72 -2.82
C GLU A 158 6.89 -11.02 -3.48
N LEU A 159 5.65 -11.40 -3.13
CA LEU A 159 4.45 -10.71 -3.60
C LEU A 159 4.24 -9.34 -2.94
N TYR A 160 4.68 -9.15 -1.69
CA TYR A 160 4.65 -7.83 -1.05
C TYR A 160 5.56 -6.83 -1.76
N ASN A 161 6.77 -7.27 -2.16
CA ASN A 161 7.68 -6.47 -2.96
C ASN A 161 7.07 -6.12 -4.32
N ALA A 162 6.43 -7.11 -4.96
CA ALA A 162 5.72 -6.90 -6.21
C ALA A 162 4.57 -5.88 -6.06
N GLY A 163 3.76 -5.99 -5.02
CA GLY A 163 2.66 -5.04 -4.76
C GLY A 163 3.14 -3.59 -4.65
N HIS A 164 4.19 -3.34 -3.84
CA HIS A 164 4.77 -2.00 -3.71
C HIS A 164 5.41 -1.49 -5.01
N LEU A 165 6.05 -2.37 -5.79
CA LEU A 165 6.54 -2.02 -7.13
C LEU A 165 5.39 -1.55 -8.03
N TYR A 166 4.24 -2.23 -7.99
CA TYR A 166 3.09 -1.90 -8.82
C TYR A 166 2.47 -0.56 -8.42
N GLU A 167 2.37 -0.28 -7.12
CA GLU A 167 1.88 1.01 -6.62
C GLU A 167 2.81 2.15 -7.04
N ALA A 168 4.12 1.98 -6.85
CA ALA A 168 5.14 2.96 -7.24
C ALA A 168 5.15 3.22 -8.75
N ALA A 169 5.07 2.16 -9.55
CA ALA A 169 5.04 2.25 -11.01
C ALA A 169 3.80 2.98 -11.52
N ALA A 170 2.64 2.70 -10.93
CA ALA A 170 1.40 3.39 -11.26
C ALA A 170 1.48 4.89 -10.93
N ALA A 171 1.95 5.25 -9.73
CA ALA A 171 2.14 6.64 -9.33
C ALA A 171 3.14 7.36 -10.23
N HIS A 172 4.27 6.73 -10.52
CA HIS A 172 5.31 7.29 -11.40
C HIS A 172 4.78 7.56 -12.81
N PHE A 173 4.11 6.58 -13.41
CA PHE A 173 3.51 6.75 -14.74
C PHE A 173 2.45 7.86 -14.75
N LEU A 174 1.59 7.94 -13.73
CA LEU A 174 0.58 8.98 -13.66
C LEU A 174 1.19 10.38 -13.51
N ALA A 175 2.28 10.52 -12.76
CA ALA A 175 2.97 11.78 -12.54
C ALA A 175 3.81 12.24 -13.74
N THR A 176 4.57 11.35 -14.38
CA THR A 176 5.59 11.72 -15.38
C THR A 176 5.21 11.31 -16.81
N LYS A 177 4.22 10.43 -16.97
CA LYS A 177 3.87 9.72 -18.22
C LYS A 177 4.98 8.83 -18.79
N LYS A 178 6.10 8.67 -18.08
CA LYS A 178 7.19 7.77 -18.47
C LYS A 178 6.82 6.32 -18.15
N ARG A 179 7.19 5.43 -19.07
CA ARG A 179 6.92 3.98 -18.95
C ARG A 179 8.06 3.17 -18.36
N ASN A 180 9.22 3.76 -18.11
CA ASN A 180 10.42 3.07 -17.62
C ASN A 180 10.16 2.20 -16.38
N LEU A 181 9.50 2.72 -15.34
CA LEU A 181 9.14 1.92 -14.16
C LEU A 181 7.88 1.06 -14.40
N LEU A 182 6.93 1.57 -15.20
CA LEU A 182 5.71 0.84 -15.54
C LEU A 182 6.01 -0.48 -16.27
N ASP A 183 6.89 -0.47 -17.26
CA ASP A 183 7.21 -1.65 -18.05
C ASP A 183 7.93 -2.73 -17.21
N ILE A 184 8.76 -2.33 -16.23
CA ILE A 184 9.34 -3.23 -15.23
C ILE A 184 8.23 -3.89 -14.40
N ALA A 185 7.31 -3.10 -13.87
CA ALA A 185 6.19 -3.58 -13.08
C ALA A 185 5.26 -4.50 -13.87
N LEU A 186 4.94 -4.16 -15.13
CA LEU A 186 4.10 -4.99 -16.00
C LEU A 186 4.75 -6.34 -16.31
N LYS A 187 6.06 -6.36 -16.57
CA LYS A 187 6.81 -7.61 -16.78
C LYS A 187 6.77 -8.50 -15.53
N ASN A 188 6.92 -7.90 -14.35
CA ASN A 188 6.80 -8.62 -13.08
C ASN A 188 5.35 -9.11 -12.83
N ALA A 189 4.35 -8.28 -13.10
CA ALA A 189 2.94 -8.64 -12.96
C ALA A 189 2.53 -9.78 -13.91
N ASP A 190 3.07 -9.80 -15.12
CA ASP A 190 2.88 -10.88 -16.08
C ASP A 190 3.46 -12.21 -15.58
N LEU A 191 4.66 -12.17 -14.97
CA LEU A 191 5.22 -13.34 -14.30
C LEU A 191 4.32 -13.80 -13.15
N VAL A 192 3.87 -12.90 -12.27
CA VAL A 192 2.98 -13.23 -11.15
C VAL A 192 1.69 -13.88 -11.66
N CYS A 193 1.05 -13.30 -12.67
CA CYS A 193 -0.15 -13.88 -13.30
C CYS A 193 0.13 -15.22 -14.00
N SER A 194 1.36 -15.48 -14.46
CA SER A 194 1.73 -16.77 -15.03
C SER A 194 1.88 -17.88 -13.98
N VAL A 195 2.31 -17.54 -12.76
CA VAL A 195 2.61 -18.46 -11.66
C VAL A 195 1.39 -18.75 -10.78
N PHE A 196 0.57 -17.73 -10.52
CA PHE A 196 -0.57 -17.79 -9.60
C PHE A 196 -1.89 -17.70 -10.37
N GLY A 197 -2.92 -18.38 -9.85
CA GLY A 197 -4.25 -18.40 -10.45
C GLY A 197 -4.90 -19.79 -10.42
N PRO A 198 -6.15 -19.91 -10.91
CA PRO A 198 -6.85 -21.19 -11.00
C PRO A 198 -6.06 -22.22 -11.81
N GLY A 199 -5.89 -23.43 -11.26
CA GLY A 199 -5.09 -24.50 -11.88
C GLY A 199 -3.57 -24.29 -11.82
N LYS A 200 -3.09 -23.24 -11.14
CA LYS A 200 -1.68 -22.90 -10.95
C LYS A 200 -1.30 -22.98 -9.47
N ARG A 201 -0.24 -22.29 -9.02
CA ARG A 201 0.18 -22.30 -7.62
C ARG A 201 -0.90 -21.68 -6.72
N LEU A 202 -1.43 -22.47 -5.78
CA LEU A 202 -2.41 -22.03 -4.78
C LEU A 202 -1.72 -21.53 -3.50
N VAL A 203 -1.30 -20.26 -3.52
CA VAL A 203 -0.70 -19.58 -2.38
C VAL A 203 -1.30 -18.19 -2.25
N ALA A 204 -1.77 -17.86 -1.05
CA ALA A 204 -2.15 -16.50 -0.70
C ALA A 204 -0.88 -15.73 -0.25
N PRO A 205 -0.79 -14.42 -0.52
CA PRO A 205 0.34 -13.62 -0.04
C PRO A 205 0.47 -13.69 1.47
N GLY A 206 1.69 -13.94 1.96
CA GLY A 206 2.02 -13.88 3.39
C GLY A 206 2.02 -12.44 3.92
N HIS A 207 2.12 -11.43 3.06
CA HIS A 207 1.80 -10.05 3.38
C HIS A 207 1.04 -9.40 2.22
N GLN A 208 -0.22 -9.09 2.46
CA GLN A 208 -1.17 -8.55 1.49
C GLN A 208 -0.78 -7.15 1.04
N ILE A 209 -0.90 -6.90 -0.26
CA ILE A 209 -0.76 -5.60 -0.97
C ILE A 209 -0.67 -5.84 -2.48
N VAL A 210 -0.20 -7.02 -2.91
CA VAL A 210 -0.13 -7.35 -4.34
C VAL A 210 -1.50 -7.27 -5.01
N GLU A 211 -2.56 -7.56 -4.25
CA GLU A 211 -3.94 -7.50 -4.69
C GLU A 211 -4.33 -6.07 -5.10
N MET A 212 -4.06 -5.07 -4.24
CA MET A 212 -4.32 -3.66 -4.57
C MET A 212 -3.38 -3.11 -5.66
N GLY A 213 -2.11 -3.55 -5.68
CA GLY A 213 -1.17 -3.21 -6.74
C GLY A 213 -1.62 -3.71 -8.12
N LEU A 214 -2.09 -4.95 -8.20
CA LEU A 214 -2.65 -5.53 -9.43
C LEU A 214 -3.93 -4.82 -9.87
N VAL A 215 -4.80 -4.42 -8.93
CA VAL A 215 -5.97 -3.59 -9.26
C VAL A 215 -5.55 -2.24 -9.87
N LYS A 216 -4.51 -1.58 -9.33
CA LYS A 216 -3.99 -0.33 -9.93
C LYS A 216 -3.47 -0.56 -11.34
N LEU A 217 -2.70 -1.63 -11.58
CA LEU A 217 -2.23 -1.97 -12.93
C LEU A 217 -3.37 -2.32 -13.88
N TYR A 218 -4.41 -3.00 -13.39
CA TYR A 218 -5.61 -3.26 -14.15
C TYR A 218 -6.29 -1.97 -14.60
N ARG A 219 -6.50 -1.00 -13.69
CA ARG A 219 -7.08 0.31 -14.03
C ARG A 219 -6.27 1.06 -15.08
N LEU A 220 -4.94 0.92 -15.06
CA LEU A 220 -4.04 1.56 -16.05
C LEU A 220 -4.02 0.87 -17.42
N THR A 221 -4.24 -0.44 -17.48
CA THR A 221 -3.99 -1.24 -18.69
C THR A 221 -5.23 -1.87 -19.31
N GLY A 222 -6.31 -2.01 -18.54
CA GLY A 222 -7.49 -2.81 -18.91
C GLY A 222 -7.25 -4.32 -18.94
N LYS A 223 -6.09 -4.81 -18.49
CA LYS A 223 -5.72 -6.23 -18.61
C LYS A 223 -6.44 -7.12 -17.57
N LYS A 224 -7.45 -7.85 -18.07
CA LYS A 224 -8.22 -8.96 -17.46
C LYS A 224 -7.56 -9.69 -16.29
N GLU A 225 -6.37 -10.17 -16.60
CA GLU A 225 -5.60 -11.12 -15.82
C GLU A 225 -5.11 -10.51 -14.50
N TYR A 226 -4.86 -9.20 -14.46
CA TYR A 226 -4.42 -8.52 -13.23
C TYR A 226 -5.55 -8.49 -12.19
N LEU A 227 -6.77 -8.08 -12.58
CA LEU A 227 -7.93 -8.12 -11.69
C LEU A 227 -8.27 -9.56 -11.27
N SER A 228 -8.21 -10.50 -12.21
CA SER A 228 -8.51 -11.91 -11.93
C SER A 228 -7.52 -12.52 -10.95
N THR A 229 -6.23 -12.17 -11.05
CA THR A 229 -5.18 -12.64 -10.14
C THR A 229 -5.28 -11.95 -8.77
N ALA A 230 -5.65 -10.67 -8.71
CA ALA A 230 -5.96 -9.99 -7.45
C ALA A 230 -7.11 -10.68 -6.70
N LYS A 231 -8.21 -10.98 -7.41
CA LYS A 231 -9.34 -11.74 -6.85
C LYS A 231 -8.91 -13.12 -6.37
N PHE A 232 -8.12 -13.83 -7.18
CA PHE A 232 -7.58 -15.13 -6.81
C PHE A 232 -6.79 -15.12 -5.50
N PHE A 233 -5.95 -14.11 -5.26
CA PHE A 233 -5.18 -14.04 -4.01
C PHE A 233 -6.07 -13.84 -2.78
N ILE A 234 -7.15 -13.07 -2.89
CA ILE A 234 -8.17 -12.95 -1.85
C ILE A 234 -8.87 -14.29 -1.62
N GLU A 235 -9.27 -14.97 -2.70
CA GLU A 235 -9.99 -16.24 -2.65
C GLU A 235 -9.12 -17.43 -2.21
N ALA A 236 -7.80 -17.38 -2.45
CA ALA A 236 -6.85 -18.41 -2.03
C ALA A 236 -6.66 -18.45 -0.50
N ARG A 237 -7.07 -17.38 0.20
CA ARG A 237 -6.96 -17.24 1.65
C ARG A 237 -8.02 -18.11 2.36
N GLY A 238 -7.63 -18.80 3.43
CA GLY A 238 -8.47 -19.74 4.17
C GLY A 238 -8.54 -21.14 3.58
N HIS A 239 -7.71 -21.46 2.57
CA HIS A 239 -7.68 -22.77 1.91
C HIS A 239 -6.45 -23.61 2.27
N TYR A 240 -5.49 -23.08 3.01
CA TYR A 240 -4.31 -23.84 3.44
C TYR A 240 -4.64 -24.77 4.60
N THR A 241 -4.38 -26.06 4.42
CA THR A 241 -4.70 -27.11 5.42
C THR A 241 -3.54 -27.41 6.38
N GLY A 242 -2.41 -26.69 6.28
CA GLY A 242 -1.25 -26.90 7.15
C GLY A 242 -1.29 -26.14 8.47
N TYR A 243 -2.33 -25.32 8.71
CA TYR A 243 -2.52 -24.65 10.00
C TYR A 243 -3.20 -25.56 11.03
N ASP A 244 -2.84 -25.39 12.30
CA ASP A 244 -3.52 -25.98 13.44
C ASP A 244 -4.58 -25.03 13.97
N ASN A 245 -5.82 -25.20 13.51
CA ASN A 245 -6.96 -24.36 13.90
C ASN A 245 -7.35 -24.46 15.39
N LYS A 246 -6.78 -25.40 16.14
CA LYS A 246 -6.97 -25.53 17.60
C LYS A 246 -5.87 -24.82 18.39
N SER A 247 -4.82 -24.34 17.71
CA SER A 247 -3.73 -23.63 18.36
C SER A 247 -4.17 -22.24 18.81
N ASN A 248 -3.75 -21.84 20.00
CA ASN A 248 -3.86 -20.44 20.47
C ASN A 248 -2.74 -19.56 19.90
N ASP A 249 -1.77 -20.13 19.19
CA ASP A 249 -0.68 -19.42 18.54
C ASP A 249 -1.15 -18.88 17.18
N PRO A 250 -1.23 -17.54 16.98
CA PRO A 250 -1.71 -16.92 15.75
C PRO A 250 -0.93 -17.30 14.49
N TRP A 251 0.34 -17.69 14.62
CA TRP A 251 1.14 -18.12 13.48
C TRP A 251 0.78 -19.54 13.06
N LYS A 252 0.50 -20.42 14.04
CA LYS A 252 0.16 -21.83 13.79
C LYS A 252 -1.27 -22.01 13.33
N ASN A 253 -2.20 -21.17 13.79
CA ASN A 253 -3.61 -21.26 13.40
C ASN A 253 -3.97 -20.45 12.15
N GLY A 254 -3.02 -19.68 11.60
CA GLY A 254 -3.21 -18.89 10.37
C GLY A 254 -3.69 -17.45 10.58
N ALA A 255 -4.11 -17.08 11.79
CA ALA A 255 -4.73 -15.78 12.05
C ALA A 255 -3.76 -14.61 11.88
N TYR A 256 -2.46 -14.77 12.14
CA TYR A 256 -1.45 -13.73 11.91
C TYR A 256 -1.45 -13.23 10.45
N TRP A 257 -1.72 -14.14 9.52
CA TRP A 257 -1.78 -13.93 8.07
C TRP A 257 -3.19 -13.65 7.55
N GLN A 258 -4.20 -13.56 8.43
CA GLN A 258 -5.62 -13.55 8.07
C GLN A 258 -6.03 -14.77 7.21
N ASP A 259 -5.28 -15.89 7.31
CA ASP A 259 -5.41 -17.09 6.47
C ASP A 259 -6.08 -18.25 7.23
N ASP A 260 -6.60 -17.99 8.43
CA ASP A 260 -7.35 -18.94 9.26
C ASP A 260 -8.74 -19.27 8.69
N LYS A 261 -9.32 -18.32 7.93
CA LYS A 261 -10.65 -18.44 7.33
C LYS A 261 -10.68 -17.81 5.95
N ARG A 262 -11.58 -18.32 5.10
CA ARG A 262 -11.93 -17.68 3.83
C ARG A 262 -12.37 -16.24 4.10
N VAL A 263 -11.91 -15.29 3.28
CA VAL A 263 -12.19 -13.84 3.49
C VAL A 263 -13.69 -13.56 3.64
N VAL A 264 -14.53 -14.18 2.81
CA VAL A 264 -16.00 -14.05 2.86
C VAL A 264 -16.64 -14.57 4.16
N LEU A 265 -15.90 -15.34 4.98
CA LEU A 265 -16.33 -15.87 6.27
C LEU A 265 -15.69 -15.14 7.46
N GLN A 266 -14.77 -14.21 7.22
CA GLN A 266 -14.19 -13.39 8.28
C GLN A 266 -15.21 -12.35 8.75
N GLN A 267 -15.27 -12.14 10.06
CA GLN A 267 -16.20 -11.21 10.71
C GLN A 267 -15.51 -10.23 11.65
N GLU A 268 -14.24 -10.47 11.98
CA GLU A 268 -13.47 -9.68 12.92
C GLU A 268 -12.07 -9.46 12.36
N ALA A 269 -11.44 -8.34 12.75
CA ALA A 269 -10.04 -8.13 12.45
C ALA A 269 -9.16 -8.88 13.45
N VAL A 270 -8.25 -9.70 12.94
CA VAL A 270 -7.28 -10.51 13.69
C VAL A 270 -5.91 -10.47 13.04
N GLY A 271 -4.88 -10.87 13.79
CA GLY A 271 -3.51 -10.92 13.27
C GLY A 271 -2.91 -9.55 13.01
N HIS A 272 -1.84 -9.52 12.22
CA HIS A 272 -1.04 -8.32 11.99
C HIS A 272 -1.88 -7.18 11.40
N ALA A 273 -1.79 -5.98 12.01
CA ALA A 273 -2.68 -4.87 11.71
C ALA A 273 -2.52 -4.31 10.28
N VAL A 274 -1.27 -4.18 9.79
CA VAL A 274 -1.01 -3.72 8.41
C VAL A 274 -1.49 -4.72 7.36
N ARG A 275 -1.16 -6.02 7.50
CA ARG A 275 -1.60 -7.10 6.61
C ARG A 275 -3.11 -7.09 6.43
N ALA A 276 -3.82 -7.04 7.56
CA ALA A 276 -5.26 -6.92 7.60
C ALA A 276 -5.75 -5.66 6.87
N GLY A 277 -5.23 -4.47 7.19
CA GLY A 277 -5.65 -3.22 6.54
C GLY A 277 -5.41 -3.20 5.02
N TYR A 278 -4.26 -3.69 4.54
CA TYR A 278 -4.00 -3.81 3.10
C TYR A 278 -4.89 -4.85 2.42
N LEU A 279 -5.16 -5.99 3.07
CA LEU A 279 -6.14 -6.95 2.59
C LEU A 279 -7.52 -6.31 2.46
N TYR A 280 -8.01 -5.63 3.50
CA TYR A 280 -9.36 -5.07 3.50
C TYR A 280 -9.53 -3.96 2.46
N ALA A 281 -8.49 -3.14 2.26
CA ALA A 281 -8.44 -2.17 1.16
C ALA A 281 -8.52 -2.87 -0.20
N ALA A 282 -7.77 -3.96 -0.41
CA ALA A 282 -7.82 -4.71 -1.66
C ALA A 282 -9.15 -5.44 -1.88
N VAL A 283 -9.78 -5.95 -0.83
CA VAL A 283 -11.10 -6.59 -0.90
C VAL A 283 -12.17 -5.57 -1.30
N ALA A 284 -12.12 -4.34 -0.77
CA ALA A 284 -13.00 -3.26 -1.20
C ALA A 284 -12.81 -2.92 -2.70
N ASP A 285 -11.57 -2.87 -3.17
CA ASP A 285 -11.25 -2.65 -4.59
C ASP A 285 -11.84 -3.75 -5.49
N VAL A 286 -11.65 -5.02 -5.12
CA VAL A 286 -12.17 -6.16 -5.89
C VAL A 286 -13.69 -6.25 -5.81
N ALA A 287 -14.30 -6.00 -4.65
CA ALA A 287 -15.76 -5.97 -4.49
C ALA A 287 -16.40 -4.90 -5.38
N ALA A 288 -15.83 -3.69 -5.43
CA ALA A 288 -16.29 -2.62 -6.31
C ALA A 288 -16.22 -3.02 -7.79
N LEU A 289 -15.09 -3.62 -8.20
CA LEU A 289 -14.82 -3.94 -9.61
C LEU A 289 -15.57 -5.16 -10.14
N THR A 290 -15.87 -6.11 -9.26
CA THR A 290 -16.51 -7.39 -9.63
C THR A 290 -17.99 -7.43 -9.24
N GLY A 291 -18.40 -6.57 -8.32
CA GLY A 291 -19.75 -6.58 -7.79
C GLY A 291 -20.05 -7.76 -6.88
N ASP A 292 -19.05 -8.30 -6.22
CA ASP A 292 -19.16 -9.47 -5.34
C ASP A 292 -19.67 -9.05 -3.95
N ASP A 293 -20.99 -9.17 -3.74
CA ASP A 293 -21.64 -8.80 -2.49
C ASP A 293 -21.14 -9.63 -1.29
N SER A 294 -20.58 -10.82 -1.51
CA SER A 294 -20.04 -11.64 -0.41
C SER A 294 -18.76 -11.05 0.16
N LEU A 295 -17.93 -10.45 -0.70
CA LEU A 295 -16.75 -9.69 -0.27
C LEU A 295 -17.16 -8.40 0.45
N LEU A 296 -18.15 -7.68 -0.09
CA LEU A 296 -18.69 -6.45 0.51
C LEU A 296 -19.21 -6.72 1.94
N ASN A 297 -20.06 -7.74 2.10
CA ASN A 297 -20.61 -8.10 3.41
C ASN A 297 -19.54 -8.46 4.44
N ALA A 298 -18.43 -9.08 4.02
CA ALA A 298 -17.34 -9.42 4.92
C ALA A 298 -16.58 -8.17 5.38
N ILE A 299 -16.21 -7.27 4.45
CA ILE A 299 -15.47 -6.05 4.82
C ILE A 299 -16.30 -5.08 5.64
N ASP A 300 -17.63 -5.05 5.45
CA ASP A 300 -18.52 -4.24 6.29
C ASP A 300 -18.53 -4.73 7.74
N LYS A 301 -18.67 -6.04 7.98
CA LYS A 301 -18.64 -6.64 9.33
C LYS A 301 -17.30 -6.45 10.03
N ILE A 302 -16.21 -6.65 9.28
CA ILE A 302 -14.85 -6.47 9.81
C ILE A 302 -14.62 -4.99 10.17
N TRP A 303 -15.12 -4.06 9.35
CA TRP A 303 -15.07 -2.63 9.64
C TRP A 303 -15.79 -2.27 10.93
N GLU A 304 -17.02 -2.78 11.11
CA GLU A 304 -17.79 -2.59 12.34
C GLU A 304 -17.04 -3.14 13.57
N ASN A 305 -16.47 -4.36 13.47
CA ASN A 305 -15.65 -4.91 14.55
C ASN A 305 -14.47 -4.00 14.93
N VAL A 306 -13.74 -3.49 13.94
CA VAL A 306 -12.57 -2.64 14.19
C VAL A 306 -12.99 -1.34 14.87
N VAL A 307 -13.96 -0.63 14.28
CA VAL A 307 -14.34 0.71 14.74
C VAL A 307 -15.02 0.67 16.10
N ASP A 308 -15.87 -0.32 16.35
CA ASP A 308 -16.63 -0.39 17.60
C ASP A 308 -15.83 -1.00 18.76
N LYS A 309 -14.83 -1.84 18.47
CA LYS A 309 -14.23 -2.69 19.50
C LYS A 309 -12.70 -2.72 19.54
N LYS A 310 -12.00 -2.40 18.45
CA LYS A 310 -10.53 -2.61 18.33
C LYS A 310 -9.75 -1.38 17.88
N MET A 311 -10.36 -0.20 17.87
CA MET A 311 -9.74 1.06 17.48
C MET A 311 -9.51 1.96 18.70
N TYR A 312 -8.28 2.48 18.83
CA TYR A 312 -7.95 3.47 19.86
C TYR A 312 -8.60 4.82 19.56
N VAL A 313 -8.72 5.67 20.59
CA VAL A 313 -9.32 7.01 20.45
C VAL A 313 -8.63 7.88 19.40
N GLN A 314 -7.32 7.68 19.17
CA GLN A 314 -6.55 8.38 18.13
C GLN A 314 -6.67 7.76 16.71
N GLY A 315 -7.52 6.76 16.52
CA GLY A 315 -7.68 6.03 15.26
C GLY A 315 -6.65 4.93 15.01
N GLY A 316 -5.68 4.75 15.92
CA GLY A 316 -4.69 3.68 15.83
C GLY A 316 -5.31 2.29 16.02
N VAL A 317 -4.66 1.27 15.45
CA VAL A 317 -5.01 -0.14 15.61
C VAL A 317 -3.75 -0.99 15.82
N GLY A 318 -3.91 -2.15 16.46
CA GLY A 318 -2.79 -3.00 16.85
C GLY A 318 -2.48 -2.82 18.34
N ALA A 319 -3.01 -3.72 19.15
CA ALA A 319 -2.92 -3.65 20.61
C ALA A 319 -1.75 -4.46 21.17
N ILE A 320 -1.24 -5.43 20.41
CA ILE A 320 -0.25 -6.41 20.88
C ILE A 320 1.02 -6.26 20.05
N GLY A 321 2.13 -5.91 20.71
CA GLY A 321 3.43 -5.75 20.06
C GLY A 321 3.97 -7.06 19.45
N SER A 322 3.78 -8.19 20.14
CA SER A 322 4.10 -9.51 19.57
C SER A 322 3.22 -9.80 18.34
N GLY A 323 3.85 -9.71 17.17
CA GLY A 323 3.19 -9.88 15.88
C GLY A 323 2.43 -8.65 15.39
N GLU A 324 2.60 -7.48 16.03
CA GLU A 324 2.11 -6.19 15.52
C GLU A 324 0.60 -6.23 15.20
N ARG A 325 -0.18 -6.83 16.11
CA ARG A 325 -1.49 -7.42 15.81
C ARG A 325 -2.65 -6.83 16.58
N TYR A 326 -3.85 -7.05 16.05
CA TYR A 326 -5.10 -6.82 16.80
C TYR A 326 -5.15 -7.69 18.07
N GLY A 327 -5.71 -7.10 19.12
CA GLY A 327 -6.11 -7.80 20.33
C GLY A 327 -7.51 -8.41 20.23
N ALA A 328 -8.01 -8.89 21.37
CA ALA A 328 -9.41 -9.23 21.55
C ALA A 328 -10.32 -7.98 21.45
N ASP A 329 -11.63 -8.20 21.31
CA ASP A 329 -12.61 -7.12 21.41
C ASP A 329 -12.43 -6.35 22.73
N TYR A 330 -12.35 -5.02 22.64
CA TYR A 330 -12.13 -4.07 23.74
C TYR A 330 -10.77 -4.18 24.44
N GLU A 331 -9.82 -4.96 23.91
CA GLU A 331 -8.44 -4.99 24.38
C GLU A 331 -7.65 -3.80 23.82
N LEU A 332 -7.69 -2.68 24.54
CA LEU A 332 -7.05 -1.41 24.14
C LEU A 332 -6.12 -0.87 25.25
N PRO A 333 -5.06 -1.60 25.63
CA PRO A 333 -4.12 -1.14 26.66
C PRO A 333 -3.36 0.11 26.20
N ASN A 334 -3.38 1.18 26.98
CA ASN A 334 -2.72 2.43 26.58
C ASN A 334 -1.18 2.34 26.58
N GLU A 335 -0.63 1.61 27.56
CA GLU A 335 0.82 1.52 27.77
C GLU A 335 1.46 0.66 26.68
N THR A 336 0.98 -0.55 26.46
CA THR A 336 1.56 -1.49 25.47
C THR A 336 0.95 -1.37 24.08
N ALA A 337 0.23 -0.28 23.78
CA ALA A 337 -0.38 -0.07 22.47
C ALA A 337 0.69 -0.03 21.38
N TYR A 338 0.60 -0.91 20.39
CA TYR A 338 1.56 -0.95 19.29
C TYR A 338 1.28 0.18 18.30
N ASN A 339 0.03 0.28 17.81
CA ASN A 339 -0.44 1.37 16.95
C ASN A 339 0.57 1.76 15.86
N GLU A 340 0.95 0.80 15.02
CA GLU A 340 1.96 1.03 14.00
C GLU A 340 1.55 2.16 13.05
N THR A 341 2.48 3.05 12.70
CA THR A 341 2.21 4.13 11.72
C THR A 341 1.74 3.57 10.36
N CYS A 342 2.30 2.44 9.90
CA CYS A 342 1.80 1.76 8.70
C CYS A 342 0.35 1.28 8.84
N ALA A 343 -0.08 0.88 10.04
CA ALA A 343 -1.44 0.42 10.28
C ALA A 343 -2.43 1.60 10.25
N ALA A 344 -2.01 2.79 10.69
CA ALA A 344 -2.78 4.01 10.47
C ALA A 344 -2.94 4.30 8.96
N ILE A 345 -1.86 4.19 8.18
CA ILE A 345 -1.90 4.42 6.73
C ILE A 345 -2.82 3.39 6.03
N SER A 346 -2.72 2.10 6.36
CA SER A 346 -3.59 1.09 5.78
C SER A 346 -5.07 1.31 6.14
N ASN A 347 -5.35 1.82 7.35
CA ASN A 347 -6.70 2.22 7.74
C ASN A 347 -7.21 3.44 7.00
N VAL A 348 -6.36 4.43 6.66
CA VAL A 348 -6.76 5.53 5.75
C VAL A 348 -7.14 4.97 4.38
N TYR A 349 -6.34 4.07 3.82
CA TYR A 349 -6.64 3.43 2.53
C TYR A 349 -7.94 2.64 2.55
N TRP A 350 -8.20 1.91 3.63
CA TRP A 350 -9.41 1.12 3.78
C TRP A 350 -10.63 2.03 3.95
N ASN A 351 -10.61 2.98 4.88
CA ASN A 351 -11.74 3.88 5.13
C ASN A 351 -12.09 4.76 3.93
N GLN A 352 -11.10 5.21 3.16
CA GLN A 352 -11.37 5.89 1.88
C GLN A 352 -12.19 5.00 0.96
N ARG A 353 -11.83 3.72 0.81
CA ARG A 353 -12.55 2.80 -0.08
C ARG A 353 -13.94 2.45 0.44
N MET A 354 -14.11 2.35 1.76
CA MET A 354 -15.42 2.19 2.36
C MET A 354 -16.33 3.40 2.07
N PHE A 355 -15.79 4.62 2.16
CA PHE A 355 -16.49 5.82 1.71
C PHE A 355 -16.82 5.74 0.21
N LEU A 356 -15.89 5.31 -0.64
CA LEU A 356 -16.13 5.23 -2.08
C LEU A 356 -17.18 4.18 -2.48
N LEU A 357 -17.29 3.08 -1.71
CA LEU A 357 -18.35 2.07 -1.87
C LEU A 357 -19.71 2.61 -1.49
N HIS A 358 -19.79 3.30 -0.35
CA HIS A 358 -21.05 3.50 0.36
C HIS A 358 -21.56 4.95 0.39
N GLY A 359 -20.68 5.93 0.23
CA GLY A 359 -21.01 7.36 0.31
C GLY A 359 -21.42 7.86 1.70
N HIS A 360 -21.10 7.11 2.78
CA HIS A 360 -21.45 7.50 4.15
C HIS A 360 -20.28 8.23 4.86
N ALA A 361 -20.60 9.34 5.53
CA ALA A 361 -19.62 10.16 6.25
C ALA A 361 -18.93 9.43 7.42
N LYS A 362 -19.54 8.39 8.01
CA LYS A 362 -18.92 7.61 9.12
C LYS A 362 -17.53 7.06 8.79
N TYR A 363 -17.28 6.74 7.52
CA TYR A 363 -15.98 6.27 7.05
C TYR A 363 -14.96 7.42 6.99
N ILE A 364 -15.43 8.62 6.64
CA ILE A 364 -14.64 9.84 6.64
C ILE A 364 -14.34 10.30 8.07
N ASP A 365 -15.27 10.16 9.02
CA ASP A 365 -15.03 10.47 10.44
C ASP A 365 -13.85 9.65 11.01
N VAL A 366 -13.81 8.35 10.65
CA VAL A 366 -12.71 7.46 11.03
C VAL A 366 -11.42 7.85 10.31
N LEU A 367 -11.48 8.10 9.00
CA LEU A 367 -10.34 8.55 8.21
C LEU A 367 -9.74 9.86 8.75
N GLU A 368 -10.57 10.85 9.07
CA GLU A 368 -10.17 12.13 9.67
C GLU A 368 -9.49 11.90 11.02
N ARG A 369 -10.12 11.11 11.91
CA ARG A 369 -9.53 10.76 13.21
C ARG A 369 -8.12 10.20 13.06
N ILE A 370 -7.91 9.30 12.09
CA ILE A 370 -6.59 8.71 11.83
C ILE A 370 -5.62 9.77 11.28
N LEU A 371 -6.00 10.49 10.21
CA LEU A 371 -5.16 11.48 9.55
C LEU A 371 -4.65 12.54 10.53
N TYR A 372 -5.50 13.04 11.41
CA TYR A 372 -5.16 14.14 12.33
C TYR A 372 -4.57 13.69 13.65
N ASN A 373 -4.52 12.38 13.95
CA ASN A 373 -3.99 11.86 15.20
C ASN A 373 -2.99 10.73 14.96
N GLY A 374 -3.45 9.47 14.96
CA GLY A 374 -2.59 8.28 14.97
C GLY A 374 -1.68 8.12 13.75
N LEU A 375 -1.92 8.88 12.68
CA LEU A 375 -1.04 8.92 11.51
C LEU A 375 0.09 9.95 11.65
N ILE A 376 -0.26 11.23 11.85
CA ILE A 376 0.73 12.31 11.88
C ILE A 376 1.53 12.33 13.19
N SER A 377 1.09 11.62 14.24
CA SER A 377 1.94 11.31 15.39
C SER A 377 3.22 10.58 14.94
N GLY A 378 3.12 9.76 13.89
CA GLY A 378 4.20 8.97 13.30
C GLY A 378 5.37 9.76 12.72
N ILE A 379 5.23 11.07 12.50
CA ILE A 379 6.26 11.92 11.89
C ILE A 379 6.51 13.19 12.70
N GLY A 380 7.78 13.55 12.88
CA GLY A 380 8.17 14.80 13.49
C GLY A 380 7.85 15.98 12.60
N LEU A 381 7.62 17.14 13.20
CA LEU A 381 7.46 18.39 12.45
C LEU A 381 8.71 18.76 11.65
N ASP A 382 9.86 18.18 12.00
CA ASP A 382 11.12 18.28 11.26
C ASP A 382 11.16 17.44 9.97
N GLY A 383 10.19 16.54 9.76
CA GLY A 383 10.10 15.69 8.57
C GLY A 383 11.13 14.57 8.48
N LYS A 384 11.96 14.35 9.51
CA LYS A 384 13.08 13.40 9.47
C LYS A 384 13.22 12.54 10.73
N SER A 385 12.27 12.65 11.64
CA SER A 385 12.14 11.81 12.82
C SER A 385 10.79 11.09 12.77
N PHE A 386 10.75 9.81 13.12
CA PHE A 386 9.59 8.95 12.94
C PHE A 386 9.31 8.10 14.18
N PHE A 387 8.04 7.75 14.38
CA PHE A 387 7.65 6.63 15.22
C PHE A 387 7.29 5.43 14.35
N TYR A 388 7.75 4.25 14.77
CA TYR A 388 7.19 3.00 14.31
C TYR A 388 5.87 2.74 15.06
N THR A 389 5.91 2.84 16.38
CA THR A 389 4.82 2.58 17.33
C THR A 389 4.25 3.87 17.91
N ASN A 390 2.93 3.99 18.01
CA ASN A 390 2.26 5.19 18.53
C ASN A 390 1.50 4.88 19.83
N ALA A 391 2.26 4.66 20.91
CA ALA A 391 1.71 4.36 22.22
C ALA A 391 0.79 5.47 22.77
N MET A 392 -0.20 5.10 23.58
CA MET A 392 -1.16 6.07 24.15
C MET A 392 -0.70 6.64 25.50
N GLN A 393 0.30 6.04 26.13
CA GLN A 393 0.82 6.46 27.42
C GLN A 393 2.32 6.16 27.55
N ILE A 394 3.13 7.19 27.80
CA ILE A 394 4.56 7.06 28.10
C ILE A 394 4.78 7.48 29.56
N LYS A 395 5.38 6.59 30.37
CA LYS A 395 5.77 6.88 31.76
C LYS A 395 7.28 7.09 31.84
N ASN A 396 7.73 8.08 32.62
CA ASN A 396 9.15 8.27 32.90
C ASN A 396 9.76 7.01 33.54
N GLY A 397 10.88 6.53 32.97
CA GLY A 397 11.61 5.36 33.48
C GLY A 397 11.03 4.00 33.09
N LEU A 398 9.87 3.95 32.42
CA LEU A 398 9.34 2.72 31.85
C LEU A 398 9.84 2.57 30.41
N SER A 399 10.55 1.48 30.14
CA SER A 399 10.96 1.07 28.80
C SER A 399 10.32 -0.27 28.50
N HIS A 400 9.60 -0.35 27.39
CA HIS A 400 9.10 -1.60 26.82
C HIS A 400 9.75 -1.77 25.44
N GLN A 401 10.09 -3.00 25.06
CA GLN A 401 10.78 -3.28 23.79
C GLN A 401 9.97 -2.84 22.56
N ASP A 402 8.63 -2.83 22.68
CA ASP A 402 7.69 -2.47 21.62
C ASP A 402 7.17 -1.02 21.77
N MET A 403 7.90 -0.15 22.48
CA MET A 403 7.51 1.24 22.69
C MET A 403 8.68 2.18 22.42
N GLU A 404 8.34 3.35 21.87
CA GLU A 404 9.30 4.41 21.60
C GLU A 404 8.95 5.65 22.42
N ALA A 405 9.86 6.07 23.32
CA ALA A 405 9.65 7.28 24.12
C ALA A 405 9.83 8.58 23.31
N ALA A 406 10.56 8.50 22.19
CA ALA A 406 10.81 9.60 21.28
C ALA A 406 11.01 9.07 19.85
N ARG A 407 10.76 9.95 18.87
CA ARG A 407 10.95 9.61 17.46
C ARG A 407 12.42 9.31 17.13
N SER A 408 12.63 8.36 16.24
CA SER A 408 13.95 7.97 15.73
C SER A 408 14.19 8.49 14.32
N GLY A 409 15.45 8.69 13.93
CA GLY A 409 15.78 9.17 12.58
C GLY A 409 15.54 8.14 11.47
N TRP A 410 15.63 6.84 11.79
CA TRP A 410 15.37 5.72 10.89
C TRP A 410 15.27 4.42 11.69
N PHE A 411 14.85 3.34 11.03
CA PHE A 411 14.72 1.99 11.60
C PHE A 411 15.39 0.96 10.71
N GLU A 412 15.80 -0.16 11.29
CA GLU A 412 16.28 -1.29 10.48
C GLU A 412 15.16 -1.87 9.61
N CYS A 413 13.96 -2.08 10.19
CA CYS A 413 12.71 -2.28 9.47
C CYS A 413 12.08 -0.91 9.19
N SER A 414 12.29 -0.36 8.00
CA SER A 414 11.94 1.04 7.68
C SER A 414 10.56 1.19 7.04
N CYS A 415 9.62 0.30 7.37
CA CYS A 415 8.30 0.29 6.77
C CYS A 415 7.56 1.63 6.99
N CYS A 416 7.56 2.15 8.22
CA CYS A 416 6.81 3.33 8.65
C CYS A 416 7.31 4.64 8.00
N PRO A 417 8.61 5.00 8.05
CA PRO A 417 9.11 6.23 7.42
C PRO A 417 8.76 6.32 5.93
N THR A 418 9.02 5.26 5.16
CA THR A 418 8.78 5.27 3.71
C THR A 418 7.29 5.22 3.36
N ASN A 419 6.44 4.67 4.23
CA ASN A 419 5.00 4.68 4.05
C ASN A 419 4.40 6.09 4.29
N LEU A 420 4.89 6.82 5.30
CA LEU A 420 4.54 8.23 5.49
C LEU A 420 4.93 9.09 4.29
N THR A 421 6.13 8.86 3.75
CA THR A 421 6.65 9.56 2.56
C THR A 421 5.67 9.52 1.39
N ARG A 422 4.96 8.40 1.20
CA ARG A 422 3.98 8.26 0.10
C ARG A 422 2.58 8.76 0.42
N LEU A 423 2.11 8.69 1.66
CA LEU A 423 0.75 9.14 1.96
C LEU A 423 0.63 10.66 1.99
N ILE A 424 1.55 11.37 2.66
CA ILE A 424 1.45 12.83 2.88
C ILE A 424 1.17 13.63 1.59
N PRO A 425 1.89 13.44 0.47
CA PRO A 425 1.64 14.22 -0.75
C PRO A 425 0.28 13.87 -1.41
N SER A 426 -0.34 12.74 -1.05
CA SER A 426 -1.65 12.33 -1.58
C SER A 426 -2.85 12.86 -0.78
N VAL A 427 -2.62 13.50 0.38
CA VAL A 427 -3.69 14.05 1.26
C VAL A 427 -4.74 14.90 0.52
N PRO A 428 -4.40 15.76 -0.47
CA PRO A 428 -5.40 16.53 -1.20
C PRO A 428 -6.49 15.66 -1.88
N GLY A 429 -6.18 14.41 -2.24
CA GLY A 429 -7.11 13.49 -2.90
C GLY A 429 -8.18 12.87 -1.98
N TYR A 430 -8.13 13.15 -0.67
CA TYR A 430 -9.13 12.70 0.31
C TYR A 430 -10.16 13.79 0.63
N VAL A 431 -9.96 15.02 0.14
CA VAL A 431 -10.78 16.18 0.51
C VAL A 431 -12.19 16.12 -0.08
N TYR A 432 -12.31 15.64 -1.33
CA TYR A 432 -13.57 15.64 -2.05
C TYR A 432 -13.87 14.28 -2.67
N GLY A 433 -15.15 13.98 -2.81
CA GLY A 433 -15.68 12.89 -3.61
C GLY A 433 -16.81 13.38 -4.52
N GLN A 434 -17.11 12.64 -5.58
CA GLN A 434 -18.20 12.96 -6.50
C GLN A 434 -19.02 11.72 -6.84
N LYS A 435 -20.34 11.85 -6.85
CA LYS A 435 -21.26 10.86 -7.40
C LYS A 435 -22.32 11.58 -8.22
N ASP A 436 -22.30 11.35 -9.53
CA ASP A 436 -23.14 12.06 -10.48
C ASP A 436 -22.97 13.58 -10.29
N ASP A 437 -24.07 14.32 -10.07
CA ASP A 437 -24.06 15.77 -9.82
C ASP A 437 -23.84 16.14 -8.33
N ASN A 438 -23.60 15.16 -7.45
CA ASN A 438 -23.37 15.39 -6.02
C ASN A 438 -21.88 15.49 -5.71
N VAL A 439 -21.49 16.57 -5.04
CA VAL A 439 -20.14 16.77 -4.51
C VAL A 439 -20.14 16.52 -3.00
N TYR A 440 -19.25 15.63 -2.56
CA TYR A 440 -18.98 15.36 -1.16
C TYR A 440 -17.78 16.20 -0.72
N VAL A 441 -17.96 16.97 0.34
CA VAL A 441 -16.87 17.70 1.01
C VAL A 441 -16.53 16.90 2.27
N ASN A 442 -15.46 16.11 2.19
CA ASN A 442 -15.12 15.13 3.21
C ASN A 442 -14.21 15.69 4.30
N LEU A 443 -13.19 16.46 3.93
CA LEU A 443 -12.24 17.04 4.88
C LEU A 443 -12.30 18.57 4.86
N PHE A 444 -12.23 19.19 6.04
CA PHE A 444 -12.28 20.64 6.19
C PHE A 444 -10.87 21.26 6.09
N ILE A 445 -10.31 21.24 4.88
CA ILE A 445 -8.97 21.79 4.59
C ILE A 445 -9.12 22.98 3.65
N ALA A 446 -8.55 24.14 4.02
CA ALA A 446 -8.59 25.32 3.17
C ALA A 446 -7.85 25.07 1.84
N GLY A 447 -8.53 25.34 0.73
CA GLY A 447 -7.99 25.13 -0.61
C GLY A 447 -9.00 25.49 -1.70
N ASN A 448 -8.65 25.16 -2.94
CA ASN A 448 -9.52 25.27 -4.12
C ASN A 448 -9.40 24.01 -4.99
N THR A 449 -10.44 23.75 -5.78
CA THR A 449 -10.49 22.64 -6.74
C THR A 449 -11.33 23.06 -7.93
N GLU A 450 -11.05 22.47 -9.10
CA GLU A 450 -11.74 22.70 -10.38
C GLU A 450 -12.24 21.41 -11.02
#